data_AF-A0A250WYA3-F1
#
_entry.id   AF-A0A250WYA3-F1
#
_cell.length_a   1.000
_cell.length_b   1.000
_cell.length_c   1.000
_cell.angle_alpha   90.00
_cell.angle_beta   90.00
_cell.angle_gamma   90.00
#
_symmetry.space_group_name_H-M   'P 1'
#
loop_
_entity.id
_entity.type
_entity.pdbx_description
1 polymer ?
#
loop_
_entity_poly.entity_id
_entity_poly.type
_entity_poly.pdbx_seq_one_letter_code
_entity_poly.pdbx_strand_id
1 'polypeptide(L)'
;MSSTPSNNSSLLATSYSSSSSYSSEDEAPSKQRSSHCDQPCWICFGSDGDTRMACKCPRQVHPRCLARWQLQQAGKSEEKFCRFCFAELPDWKSTLTPSSPLPDDPIMVVTLGDEVHRISVKPGAAGMAEFKTKIRRLFNISEDIDFDVTFRCKAPLEDGEIPSDTIQLDGMGSYEAAAHCASLMAAQRVATGGPHAFRGDEGWPQELPR
;
A
#
# COMPACT_ATOMS: atom_id res chain seq x y z
N MET A 1 22.33 28.24 47.32
CA MET A 1 23.79 28.36 47.09
C MET A 1 24.41 28.52 48.46
N SER A 2 25.14 27.59 49.07
CA SER A 2 25.78 26.38 48.60
C SER A 2 25.97 25.46 49.81
N SER A 3 25.60 24.20 49.69
CA SER A 3 25.84 23.20 50.73
C SER A 3 27.30 22.75 50.68
N THR A 4 27.97 22.80 51.83
CA THR A 4 29.15 21.99 52.15
C THR A 4 28.79 20.49 52.11
N PRO A 5 29.78 19.60 52.01
CA PRO A 5 29.87 18.63 53.10
C PRO A 5 31.29 18.38 53.62
N SER A 6 31.35 18.32 54.96
CA SER A 6 32.41 17.73 55.75
C SER A 6 32.20 16.22 55.93
N ASN A 7 33.33 15.55 56.12
CA ASN A 7 33.58 14.38 56.97
C ASN A 7 32.97 13.01 56.65
N ASN A 8 33.83 12.16 56.08
CA ASN A 8 34.63 11.12 56.75
C ASN A 8 34.00 10.15 57.77
N SER A 9 34.54 8.92 57.68
CA SER A 9 34.61 7.82 58.66
C SER A 9 33.42 6.86 58.69
N SER A 10 33.56 5.54 58.79
CA SER A 10 34.74 4.65 58.88
C SER A 10 34.25 3.19 58.81
N LEU A 11 35.05 2.32 58.18
CA LEU A 11 35.41 0.92 58.55
C LEU A 11 34.27 -0.13 58.72
N LEU A 12 34.37 -1.37 58.21
CA LEU A 12 35.39 -2.37 58.52
C LEU A 12 35.46 -3.47 57.46
N ALA A 13 36.62 -4.10 57.40
CA ALA A 13 37.02 -5.18 56.52
C ALA A 13 36.46 -6.56 56.91
N THR A 14 36.30 -7.44 55.91
CA THR A 14 36.62 -8.87 56.08
C THR A 14 37.05 -9.48 54.75
N SER A 15 38.21 -10.13 54.80
CA SER A 15 38.90 -10.88 53.77
C SER A 15 38.21 -12.21 53.44
N TYR A 16 38.32 -12.69 52.20
CA TYR A 16 38.99 -13.97 51.92
C TYR A 16 39.40 -14.08 50.45
N SER A 17 40.56 -14.70 50.25
CA SER A 17 41.23 -14.93 48.99
C SER A 17 40.74 -16.23 48.35
N SER A 18 40.61 -16.23 47.02
CA SER A 18 40.81 -17.43 46.19
C SER A 18 41.43 -17.01 44.87
N SER A 19 42.69 -17.41 44.70
CA SER A 19 43.50 -17.20 43.51
C SER A 19 43.18 -18.27 42.47
N SER A 20 42.95 -17.87 41.23
CA SER A 20 43.41 -18.62 40.06
C SER A 20 43.57 -17.71 38.87
N SER A 21 44.48 -18.13 38.03
CA SER A 21 45.48 -17.32 37.35
C SER A 21 45.33 -17.34 35.84
N TYR A 22 45.99 -16.37 35.21
CA TYR A 22 46.55 -16.39 33.87
C TYR A 22 45.67 -15.85 32.71
N SER A 23 46.42 -15.18 31.82
CA SER A 23 46.06 -14.15 30.86
C SER A 23 45.42 -14.63 29.56
N SER A 24 44.69 -13.73 28.91
CA SER A 24 44.73 -13.35 27.48
C SER A 24 43.51 -12.46 27.25
N GLU A 25 43.67 -11.14 27.14
CA GLU A 25 43.84 -10.43 25.87
C GLU A 25 42.75 -10.77 24.83
N ASP A 26 41.97 -9.73 24.54
CA ASP A 26 41.26 -9.48 23.29
C ASP A 26 40.29 -10.56 22.79
N GLU A 27 38.99 -10.36 23.06
CA GLU A 27 38.07 -10.09 21.95
C GLU A 27 36.77 -9.49 22.51
N ALA A 28 36.61 -8.18 22.34
CA ALA A 28 35.30 -7.57 22.44
C ALA A 28 34.38 -8.28 21.44
N PRO A 29 33.14 -8.69 21.79
CA PRO A 29 32.15 -8.99 20.79
C PRO A 29 31.81 -7.65 20.13
N SER A 30 32.57 -7.33 19.10
CA SER A 30 32.26 -6.32 18.10
C SER A 30 31.01 -6.84 17.38
N LYS A 31 29.84 -6.72 18.04
CA LYS A 31 28.59 -6.55 17.33
C LYS A 31 28.81 -5.29 16.50
N GLN A 32 29.30 -5.49 15.29
CA GLN A 32 29.04 -4.57 14.19
C GLN A 32 27.52 -4.46 14.17
N ARG A 33 27.01 -3.46 14.91
CA ARG A 33 25.76 -2.81 14.58
C ARG A 33 25.98 -2.36 13.16
N SER A 34 25.53 -3.17 12.22
CA SER A 34 25.23 -2.72 10.88
C SER A 34 24.45 -1.44 11.08
N SER A 35 25.06 -0.32 10.70
CA SER A 35 24.41 0.97 10.61
C SER A 35 23.40 0.88 9.47
N HIS A 36 22.32 0.13 9.72
CA HIS A 36 21.13 0.19 8.92
C HIS A 36 20.60 1.61 9.06
N CYS A 37 20.25 2.19 7.92
CA CYS A 37 19.55 3.44 7.87
C CYS A 37 18.14 3.21 8.45
N ASP A 38 18.02 3.25 9.77
CA ASP A 38 16.78 3.13 10.58
C ASP A 38 15.84 4.33 10.38
N GLN A 39 15.75 4.87 9.16
CA GLN A 39 14.75 5.87 8.86
C GLN A 39 13.40 5.15 8.67
N PRO A 40 12.37 5.50 9.46
CA PRO A 40 11.08 4.85 9.36
C PRO A 40 10.46 5.10 7.98
N CYS A 41 9.61 4.19 7.55
CA CYS A 41 8.81 4.38 6.34
C CYS A 41 8.01 5.68 6.45
N TRP A 42 8.17 6.62 5.51
CA TRP A 42 7.50 7.92 5.61
C TRP A 42 5.97 7.85 5.41
N ILE A 43 5.42 6.70 4.99
CA ILE A 43 3.98 6.48 4.78
C ILE A 43 3.32 5.89 6.03
N CYS A 44 3.86 4.79 6.57
CA CYS A 44 3.26 4.10 7.73
C CYS A 44 3.95 4.42 9.06
N PHE A 45 5.07 5.15 9.04
CA PHE A 45 5.92 5.45 10.19
C PHE A 45 6.52 4.24 10.92
N GLY A 46 6.29 3.02 10.41
CA GLY A 46 6.90 1.79 10.91
C GLY A 46 8.33 1.58 10.41
N SER A 47 9.07 0.74 11.13
CA SER A 47 10.43 0.30 10.78
C SER A 47 10.49 -1.18 10.44
N ASP A 48 9.34 -1.85 10.41
CA ASP A 48 9.24 -3.29 10.15
C ASP A 48 9.32 -3.58 8.64
N GLY A 49 10.33 -4.36 8.26
CA GLY A 49 10.57 -4.76 6.87
C GLY A 49 11.58 -3.86 6.14
N ASP A 50 11.84 -4.21 4.87
CA ASP A 50 12.86 -3.55 4.08
C ASP A 50 12.34 -2.22 3.49
N THR A 51 12.91 -1.11 3.96
CA THR A 51 12.70 0.21 3.36
C THR A 51 13.75 0.51 2.30
N ARG A 52 13.36 1.31 1.30
CA ARG A 52 14.27 1.81 0.26
C ARG A 52 13.95 3.25 -0.13
N MET A 53 14.93 3.92 -0.71
CA MET A 53 14.72 5.20 -1.39
C MET A 53 14.11 4.93 -2.76
N ALA A 54 12.86 5.36 -2.96
CA ALA A 54 12.16 5.20 -4.23
C ALA A 54 12.54 6.25 -5.29
N CYS A 55 13.21 7.32 -4.88
CA CYS A 55 13.66 8.41 -5.74
C CYS A 55 14.84 9.15 -5.09
N LYS A 56 15.24 10.30 -5.66
CA LYS A 56 16.34 11.15 -5.15
C LYS A 56 16.04 11.84 -3.81
N CYS A 57 14.81 11.77 -3.29
CA CYS A 57 14.45 12.37 -2.01
C CYS A 57 15.03 11.54 -0.85
N PRO A 58 15.50 12.17 0.23
CA PRO A 58 16.10 11.49 1.38
C PRO A 58 15.02 10.86 2.29
N ARG A 59 14.10 10.07 1.73
CA ARG A 59 13.01 9.42 2.47
C ARG A 59 12.98 7.93 2.16
N GLN A 60 12.95 7.12 3.21
CA GLN A 60 12.83 5.67 3.15
C GLN A 60 11.35 5.25 3.10
N VAL A 61 11.01 4.28 2.26
CA VAL A 61 9.64 3.78 2.13
C VAL A 61 9.62 2.28 1.91
N HIS A 62 8.65 1.59 2.50
CA HIS A 62 8.37 0.20 2.11
C HIS A 62 7.87 0.18 0.66
N PRO A 63 8.37 -0.72 -0.21
CA PRO A 63 7.87 -0.87 -1.57
C PRO A 63 6.34 -0.98 -1.65
N ARG A 64 5.75 -1.74 -0.72
CA ARG A 64 4.30 -1.96 -0.63
C ARG A 64 3.53 -0.71 -0.23
N CYS A 65 3.99 0.02 0.79
CA CYS A 65 3.37 1.28 1.20
C CYS A 65 3.36 2.28 0.06
N LEU A 66 4.48 2.38 -0.68
CA LEU A 66 4.57 3.23 -1.86
C LEU A 66 3.58 2.78 -2.93
N ALA A 67 3.54 1.49 -3.27
CA ALA A 67 2.67 0.97 -4.31
C ALA A 67 1.18 1.22 -4.00
N ARG A 68 0.76 1.04 -2.74
CA ARG A 68 -0.61 1.36 -2.30
C ARG A 68 -0.90 2.86 -2.35
N TRP A 69 0.05 3.70 -1.94
CA TRP A 69 -0.09 5.15 -2.06
C TRP A 69 -0.18 5.60 -3.52
N GLN A 70 0.64 5.06 -4.41
CA GLN A 70 0.57 5.33 -5.86
C GLN A 70 -0.80 4.95 -6.43
N LEU A 71 -1.33 3.79 -6.03
CA LEU A 71 -2.69 3.37 -6.40
C LEU A 71 -3.75 4.38 -5.93
N GLN A 72 -3.64 4.93 -4.72
CA GLN A 72 -4.53 6.00 -4.24
C GLN A 72 -4.38 7.32 -5.02
N GLN A 73 -3.24 7.52 -5.71
CA GLN A 73 -3.00 8.66 -6.58
C GLN A 73 -3.31 8.37 -8.06
N ALA A 74 -3.99 7.25 -8.38
CA ALA A 74 -4.30 6.89 -9.76
C ALA A 74 -4.90 8.05 -10.55
N GLY A 75 -4.45 8.20 -11.80
CA GLY A 75 -4.88 9.28 -12.69
C GLY A 75 -4.24 10.65 -12.39
N LYS A 76 -3.40 10.77 -11.35
CA LYS A 76 -2.64 11.98 -11.02
C LYS A 76 -1.16 11.80 -11.35
N SER A 77 -0.42 12.92 -11.38
CA SER A 77 1.02 12.89 -11.63
C SER A 77 1.78 12.05 -10.58
N GLU A 78 1.30 12.10 -9.34
CA GLU A 78 1.86 11.44 -8.17
C GLU A 78 1.76 9.91 -8.22
N GLU A 79 0.92 9.35 -9.11
CA GLU A 79 0.93 7.92 -9.40
C GLU A 79 2.31 7.47 -9.93
N LYS A 80 2.93 8.30 -10.77
CA LYS A 80 4.13 7.93 -11.54
C LYS A 80 5.36 8.77 -11.19
N PHE A 81 5.18 9.95 -10.62
CA PHE A 81 6.27 10.90 -10.37
C PHE A 81 6.29 11.39 -8.93
N CYS A 82 7.49 11.56 -8.38
CA CYS A 82 7.66 12.14 -7.05
C CYS A 82 7.26 13.62 -7.06
N ARG A 83 6.34 14.04 -6.17
CA ARG A 83 5.91 15.44 -6.04
C ARG A 83 7.03 16.43 -5.68
N PHE A 84 8.14 15.96 -5.11
CA PHE A 84 9.23 16.83 -4.63
C PHE A 84 10.37 16.93 -5.64
N CYS A 85 10.87 15.80 -6.15
CA CYS A 85 12.01 15.79 -7.06
C CYS A 85 11.65 15.47 -8.51
N PHE A 86 10.37 15.22 -8.82
CA PHE A 86 9.82 14.91 -10.14
C PHE A 86 10.43 13.69 -10.83
N ALA A 87 11.26 12.92 -10.12
CA ALA A 87 11.76 11.65 -10.62
C ALA A 87 10.62 10.65 -10.75
N GLU A 88 10.71 9.80 -11.77
CA GLU A 88 9.81 8.66 -11.95
C GLU A 88 9.92 7.70 -10.76
N LEU A 89 8.77 7.28 -10.26
CA LEU A 89 8.66 6.31 -9.18
C LEU A 89 8.63 4.89 -9.77
N PRO A 90 9.04 3.87 -9.00
CA PRO A 90 8.88 2.48 -9.41
C PRO A 90 7.42 2.15 -9.78
N ASP A 91 7.22 1.26 -10.75
CA ASP A 91 5.88 0.79 -11.09
C ASP A 91 5.25 0.06 -9.90
N TRP A 92 4.04 0.45 -9.53
CA TRP A 92 3.33 -0.10 -8.39
C TRP A 92 2.74 -1.48 -8.70
N LYS A 93 2.42 -1.75 -9.98
CA LYS A 93 1.75 -2.99 -10.37
C LYS A 93 2.62 -4.20 -10.09
N SER A 94 3.93 -4.14 -10.37
CA SER A 94 4.85 -5.25 -10.07
C SER A 94 4.94 -5.59 -8.57
N THR A 95 4.58 -4.65 -7.70
CA THR A 95 4.59 -4.85 -6.24
C THR A 95 3.24 -5.40 -5.75
N LEU A 96 2.12 -5.01 -6.37
CA LEU A 96 0.76 -5.40 -5.96
C LEU A 96 0.19 -6.57 -6.76
N THR A 97 0.83 -6.98 -7.86
CA THR A 97 0.39 -8.09 -8.72
C THR A 97 1.08 -9.38 -8.29
N PRO A 98 0.32 -10.42 -7.93
CA PRO A 98 0.90 -11.74 -7.72
C PRO A 98 1.42 -12.28 -9.06
N SER A 99 2.40 -13.18 -9.03
CA SER A 99 3.06 -13.74 -10.23
C SER A 99 2.15 -14.57 -11.16
N SER A 100 0.85 -14.68 -10.86
CA SER A 100 -0.13 -15.44 -11.63
C SER A 100 -0.63 -14.63 -12.82
N PRO A 101 -0.92 -15.27 -13.99
CA PRO A 101 -1.54 -14.58 -15.10
C PRO A 101 -2.86 -13.94 -14.69
N LEU A 102 -3.04 -12.69 -15.10
CA LEU A 102 -4.27 -11.93 -14.91
C LEU A 102 -5.24 -12.19 -16.08
N PRO A 103 -6.55 -12.28 -15.81
CA PRO A 103 -7.54 -12.40 -16.87
C PRO A 103 -7.63 -11.11 -17.70
N ASP A 104 -7.85 -11.28 -19.00
CA ASP A 104 -7.88 -10.22 -20.01
C ASP A 104 -9.18 -9.38 -19.97
N ASP A 105 -10.25 -9.93 -19.41
CA ASP A 105 -11.62 -9.41 -19.53
C ASP A 105 -12.39 -9.34 -18.20
N PRO A 106 -11.82 -8.73 -17.12
CA PRO A 106 -12.49 -8.66 -15.83
C PRO A 106 -13.87 -7.99 -15.89
N ILE A 107 -14.77 -8.40 -14.98
CA ILE A 107 -16.11 -7.81 -14.85
C ILE A 107 -16.11 -6.69 -13.82
N MET A 108 -16.59 -5.50 -14.21
CA MET A 108 -16.96 -4.41 -13.31
C MET A 108 -18.48 -4.34 -13.14
N VAL A 109 -18.93 -3.94 -11.96
CA VAL A 109 -20.33 -3.57 -11.70
C VAL A 109 -20.41 -2.05 -11.71
N VAL A 110 -21.30 -1.51 -12.53
CA VAL A 110 -21.49 -0.06 -12.69
C VAL A 110 -22.92 0.30 -12.32
N THR A 111 -23.07 1.37 -11.54
CA THR A 111 -24.35 1.81 -11.00
C THR A 111 -24.55 3.29 -11.29
N LEU A 112 -25.75 3.65 -11.75
CA LEU A 112 -26.20 5.05 -11.86
C LEU A 112 -27.67 5.10 -11.40
N GLY A 113 -27.92 5.77 -10.27
CA GLY A 113 -29.22 5.70 -9.61
C GLY A 113 -29.55 4.26 -9.22
N ASP A 114 -30.71 3.76 -9.63
CA ASP A 114 -31.18 2.40 -9.35
C ASP A 114 -30.77 1.37 -10.43
N GLU A 115 -30.11 1.80 -11.50
CA GLU A 115 -29.72 0.94 -12.60
C GLU A 115 -28.33 0.35 -12.38
N VAL A 116 -28.21 -0.99 -12.46
CA VAL A 116 -26.96 -1.73 -12.21
C VAL A 116 -26.62 -2.61 -13.41
N HIS A 117 -25.40 -2.43 -13.94
CA HIS A 117 -24.91 -3.19 -15.09
C HIS A 117 -23.59 -3.92 -14.78
N ARG A 118 -23.47 -5.14 -15.30
CA ARG A 118 -22.22 -5.93 -15.25
C ARG A 118 -21.53 -5.85 -16.60
N ILE A 119 -20.30 -5.34 -16.60
CA ILE A 119 -19.57 -5.01 -17.82
C ILE A 119 -18.21 -5.67 -17.80
N SER A 120 -17.92 -6.48 -18.82
CA SER A 120 -16.54 -6.88 -19.12
C SER A 120 -15.76 -5.68 -19.64
N VAL A 121 -14.59 -5.45 -19.04
CA VAL A 121 -13.67 -4.34 -19.36
C VAL A 121 -12.29 -4.87 -19.74
N LYS A 122 -11.52 -4.08 -20.48
CA LYS A 122 -10.16 -4.42 -20.89
C LYS A 122 -9.18 -3.35 -20.40
N PRO A 123 -7.95 -3.71 -19.99
CA PRO A 123 -6.93 -2.71 -19.70
C PRO A 123 -6.58 -1.84 -20.92
N GLY A 124 -6.00 -0.66 -20.65
CA GLY A 124 -5.44 0.22 -21.67
C GLY A 124 -6.43 1.21 -22.34
N ALA A 125 -5.88 2.05 -23.22
CA ALA A 125 -6.63 3.17 -23.81
C ALA A 125 -7.83 2.74 -24.67
N ALA A 126 -7.67 1.65 -25.44
CA ALA A 126 -8.76 1.08 -26.23
C ALA A 126 -9.90 0.56 -25.34
N GLY A 127 -9.57 -0.16 -24.27
CA GLY A 127 -10.55 -0.63 -23.28
C GLY A 127 -11.28 0.51 -22.58
N MET A 128 -10.58 1.59 -22.25
CA MET A 128 -11.18 2.80 -21.69
C MET A 128 -12.19 3.43 -22.66
N ALA A 129 -11.84 3.54 -23.95
CA ALA A 129 -12.73 4.09 -24.96
C ALA A 129 -13.98 3.20 -25.13
N GLU A 130 -13.81 1.87 -25.22
CA GLU A 130 -14.92 0.91 -25.25
C GLU A 130 -15.82 1.03 -24.01
N PHE A 131 -15.22 1.17 -22.83
CA PHE A 131 -15.94 1.36 -21.57
C PHE A 131 -16.77 2.64 -21.60
N LYS A 132 -16.18 3.79 -21.97
CA LYS A 132 -16.91 5.07 -22.06
C LYS A 132 -18.13 4.98 -22.98
N THR A 133 -17.94 4.43 -24.17
CA THR A 133 -19.03 4.24 -25.15
C THR A 133 -20.13 3.34 -24.60
N LYS A 134 -19.75 2.25 -23.91
CA LYS A 134 -20.71 1.32 -23.31
C LYS A 134 -21.50 1.98 -22.17
N ILE A 135 -20.86 2.75 -21.29
CA ILE A 135 -21.54 3.48 -20.21
C ILE A 135 -22.56 4.46 -20.79
N ARG A 136 -22.18 5.26 -21.78
CA ARG A 136 -23.12 6.19 -22.43
C ARG A 136 -24.34 5.49 -22.99
N ARG A 137 -24.12 4.38 -23.70
CA ARG A 137 -25.20 3.60 -24.29
C ARG A 137 -26.12 2.97 -23.25
N LEU A 138 -25.56 2.40 -22.17
CA LEU A 138 -26.33 1.70 -21.14
C LEU A 138 -27.21 2.66 -20.35
N PHE A 139 -26.67 3.79 -19.94
CA PHE A 139 -27.37 4.78 -19.11
C PHE A 139 -28.01 5.92 -19.91
N ASN A 140 -28.05 5.79 -21.24
CA ASN A 140 -28.58 6.80 -22.16
C ASN A 140 -28.02 8.22 -21.92
N ILE A 141 -26.70 8.31 -21.66
CA ILE A 141 -26.01 9.59 -21.45
C ILE A 141 -25.68 10.19 -22.82
N SER A 142 -26.17 11.41 -23.04
CA SER A 142 -25.96 12.14 -24.29
C SER A 142 -24.49 12.47 -24.55
N GLU A 143 -24.11 12.62 -25.82
CA GLU A 143 -22.71 12.86 -26.22
C GLU A 143 -22.19 14.25 -25.83
N ASP A 144 -23.09 15.23 -25.69
CA ASP A 144 -22.81 16.60 -25.25
C ASP A 144 -22.64 16.72 -23.73
N ILE A 145 -22.88 15.64 -22.98
CA ILE A 145 -22.74 15.60 -21.53
C ILE A 145 -21.45 14.85 -21.17
N ASP A 146 -20.59 15.54 -20.44
CA ASP A 146 -19.49 14.90 -19.74
C ASP A 146 -20.02 14.18 -18.50
N PHE A 147 -19.54 12.96 -18.29
CA PHE A 147 -19.78 12.19 -17.08
C PHE A 147 -18.44 11.78 -16.48
N ASP A 148 -18.46 11.56 -15.17
CA ASP A 148 -17.31 11.02 -14.45
C ASP A 148 -17.66 9.73 -13.73
N VAL A 149 -16.64 8.96 -13.37
CA VAL A 149 -16.79 7.65 -12.74
C VAL A 149 -15.92 7.59 -11.50
N THR A 150 -16.51 7.11 -10.42
CA THR A 150 -15.81 6.73 -9.19
C THR A 150 -15.68 5.22 -9.14
N PHE A 151 -14.45 4.72 -9.16
CA PHE A 151 -14.13 3.30 -9.07
C PHE A 151 -13.90 2.91 -7.61
N ARG A 152 -14.55 1.82 -7.20
CA ARG A 152 -14.41 1.27 -5.86
C ARG A 152 -13.68 -0.08 -5.95
N CYS A 153 -12.44 -0.12 -5.49
CA CYS A 153 -11.55 -1.27 -5.65
C CYS A 153 -11.19 -1.90 -4.30
N LYS A 154 -11.09 -3.22 -4.25
CA LYS A 154 -10.45 -3.91 -3.12
C LYS A 154 -8.94 -3.93 -3.38
N ALA A 155 -8.15 -3.37 -2.48
CA ALA A 155 -6.70 -3.40 -2.60
C ALA A 155 -6.19 -4.83 -2.35
N PRO A 156 -5.26 -5.36 -3.17
CA PRO A 156 -4.64 -6.65 -2.89
C PRO A 156 -3.81 -6.58 -1.59
N LEU A 157 -4.28 -7.26 -0.54
CA LEU A 157 -3.52 -7.49 0.69
C LEU A 157 -2.67 -8.76 0.58
N GLU A 158 -1.81 -8.96 1.57
CA GLU A 158 -0.79 -10.01 1.65
C GLU A 158 -1.44 -11.41 1.79
N ASP A 159 -0.62 -12.45 1.63
CA ASP A 159 -1.04 -13.85 1.63
C ASP A 159 -2.10 -14.17 2.71
N GLY A 160 -3.30 -14.52 2.27
CA GLY A 160 -4.36 -15.05 3.12
C GLY A 160 -5.19 -14.03 3.91
N GLU A 161 -4.88 -12.74 3.86
CA GLU A 161 -5.71 -11.72 4.52
C GLU A 161 -6.84 -11.21 3.63
N ILE A 162 -8.04 -11.13 4.21
CA ILE A 162 -9.23 -10.60 3.53
C ILE A 162 -8.99 -9.12 3.25
N PRO A 163 -9.10 -8.64 1.99
CA PRO A 163 -8.99 -7.21 1.67
C PRO A 163 -10.10 -6.44 2.39
N SER A 164 -9.77 -5.81 3.52
CA SER A 164 -10.72 -5.03 4.33
C SER A 164 -10.84 -3.59 3.84
N ASP A 165 -9.76 -3.04 3.29
CA ASP A 165 -9.75 -1.66 2.83
C ASP A 165 -10.12 -1.52 1.35
N THR A 166 -11.27 -0.91 1.15
CA THR A 166 -11.73 -0.46 -0.16
C THR A 166 -11.07 0.87 -0.49
N ILE A 167 -10.41 0.96 -1.65
CA ILE A 167 -9.87 2.20 -2.20
C ILE A 167 -10.88 2.79 -3.18
N GLN A 168 -11.14 4.09 -3.04
CA GLN A 168 -11.90 4.87 -4.00
C GLN A 168 -10.93 5.57 -4.96
N LEU A 169 -11.14 5.41 -6.26
CA LEU A 169 -10.39 6.07 -7.32
C LEU A 169 -11.35 6.92 -8.13
N ASP A 170 -11.17 8.24 -8.10
CA ASP A 170 -12.05 9.16 -8.79
C ASP A 170 -11.51 9.49 -10.18
N GLY A 171 -12.40 9.84 -11.09
CA GLY A 171 -12.01 10.28 -12.41
C GLY A 171 -11.85 9.13 -13.40
N MET A 172 -12.24 9.37 -14.64
CA MET A 172 -11.88 8.51 -15.77
C MET A 172 -10.37 8.27 -15.94
N GLY A 173 -9.52 9.17 -15.42
CA GLY A 173 -8.06 8.99 -15.38
C GLY A 173 -7.61 7.77 -14.56
N SER A 174 -8.45 7.31 -13.63
CA SER A 174 -8.18 6.14 -12.78
C SER A 174 -8.57 4.80 -13.41
N TYR A 175 -9.11 4.81 -14.64
CA TYR A 175 -9.62 3.61 -15.30
C TYR A 175 -8.62 2.45 -15.36
N GLU A 176 -7.37 2.75 -15.70
CA GLU A 176 -6.33 1.73 -15.87
C GLU A 176 -6.04 1.00 -14.55
N ALA A 177 -5.91 1.77 -13.46
CA ALA A 177 -5.71 1.23 -12.12
C ALA A 177 -6.92 0.41 -11.64
N ALA A 178 -8.13 0.88 -11.95
CA ALA A 178 -9.37 0.16 -11.62
C ALA A 178 -9.50 -1.16 -12.39
N ALA A 179 -9.20 -1.17 -13.70
CA ALA A 179 -9.18 -2.36 -14.53
C ALA A 179 -8.17 -3.39 -14.01
N HIS A 180 -6.98 -2.92 -13.63
CA HIS A 180 -5.95 -3.76 -13.01
C HIS A 180 -6.42 -4.39 -11.70
N CYS A 181 -7.04 -3.61 -10.80
CA CYS A 181 -7.64 -4.14 -9.58
C CYS A 181 -8.73 -5.19 -9.88
N ALA A 182 -9.57 -4.95 -10.89
CA ALA A 182 -10.60 -5.89 -11.28
C ALA A 182 -10.02 -7.22 -11.81
N SER A 183 -8.93 -7.16 -12.58
CA SER A 183 -8.19 -8.34 -13.03
C SER A 183 -7.59 -9.12 -11.85
N LEU A 184 -6.99 -8.44 -10.87
CA LEU A 184 -6.46 -9.07 -9.65
C LEU A 184 -7.54 -9.83 -8.88
N MET A 185 -8.70 -9.19 -8.69
CA MET A 185 -9.84 -9.81 -8.01
C MET A 185 -10.41 -10.98 -8.80
N ALA A 186 -10.41 -10.90 -10.13
CA ALA A 186 -10.84 -12.00 -10.98
C ALA A 186 -9.89 -13.21 -10.89
N ALA A 187 -8.58 -12.98 -10.90
CA ALA A 187 -7.59 -14.04 -10.71
C ALA A 187 -7.73 -14.73 -9.33
N GLN A 188 -7.92 -13.94 -8.26
CA GLN A 188 -8.11 -14.49 -6.91
C GLN A 188 -9.33 -15.40 -6.80
N ARG A 189 -10.47 -15.03 -7.42
CA ARG A 189 -11.69 -15.87 -7.40
C ARG A 189 -11.48 -17.24 -8.04
N VAL A 190 -10.65 -17.30 -9.09
CA VAL A 190 -10.29 -18.57 -9.74
C VAL A 190 -9.39 -19.40 -8.82
N ALA A 191 -8.41 -18.77 -8.17
CA ALA A 191 -7.46 -19.43 -7.28
C ALA A 191 -8.11 -20.01 -6.01
N THR A 192 -9.13 -19.34 -5.44
CA THR A 192 -9.81 -19.80 -4.21
C THR A 192 -10.99 -20.73 -4.46
N GLY A 193 -11.25 -21.15 -5.70
CA GLY A 193 -12.11 -22.29 -6.03
C GLY A 193 -13.60 -22.18 -5.65
N GLY A 194 -14.17 -20.97 -5.51
CA GLY A 194 -15.57 -20.83 -5.12
C GLY A 194 -16.28 -19.63 -5.76
N PRO A 195 -17.53 -19.78 -6.23
CA PRO A 195 -18.38 -18.65 -6.55
C PRO A 195 -18.83 -18.01 -5.23
N HIS A 196 -17.96 -17.21 -4.61
CA HIS A 196 -18.47 -16.19 -3.71
C HIS A 196 -19.13 -15.16 -4.60
N ALA A 197 -20.41 -15.42 -4.90
CA ALA A 197 -21.30 -14.45 -5.48
C ALA A 197 -21.07 -13.15 -4.72
N PHE A 198 -20.71 -12.10 -5.46
CA PHE A 198 -21.01 -10.75 -5.04
C PHE A 198 -22.54 -10.72 -4.89
N ARG A 199 -23.06 -11.10 -3.72
CA ARG A 199 -24.38 -10.69 -3.28
C ARG A 199 -24.25 -9.18 -3.17
N GLY A 200 -24.91 -8.44 -4.05
CA GLY A 200 -25.05 -6.99 -3.94
C GLY A 200 -25.93 -6.60 -2.73
N ASP A 201 -25.72 -7.24 -1.58
CA ASP A 201 -26.63 -7.23 -0.43
C ASP A 201 -25.90 -6.95 0.90
N GLU A 202 -24.58 -6.76 0.91
CA GLU A 202 -23.88 -6.25 2.10
C GLU A 202 -23.95 -4.73 2.11
N GLY A 203 -25.11 -4.21 2.53
CA GLY A 203 -25.46 -2.79 2.69
C GLY A 203 -24.28 -1.81 2.73
N TRP A 204 -24.17 -1.02 1.66
CA TRP A 204 -23.32 0.16 1.65
C TRP A 204 -23.99 1.20 2.56
N PRO A 205 -23.34 1.71 3.61
CA PRO A 205 -23.89 2.81 4.39
C PRO A 205 -24.06 4.02 3.46
N GLN A 206 -25.31 4.37 3.17
CA GLN A 206 -25.70 5.64 2.56
C GLN A 206 -25.49 6.74 3.61
N GLU A 207 -24.28 7.28 3.70
CA GLU A 207 -24.07 8.57 4.36
C GLU A 207 -23.99 9.67 3.31
N LEU A 208 -25.13 10.30 3.06
CA LEU A 208 -25.25 11.59 2.38
C LEU A 208 -25.20 12.70 3.44
N PRO A 209 -24.26 13.66 3.38
CA PRO A 209 -24.46 14.94 4.05
C PRO A 209 -25.49 15.77 3.27
N ARG A 210 -26.44 16.34 4.00
CA ARG A 210 -27.43 17.33 3.54
C ARG A 210 -26.78 18.66 3.18
#